data_AF-A0A3D1DN01-F1
#
_entry.id   AF-A0A3D1DN01-F1
#
_cell.length_a   1.000
_cell.length_b   1.000
_cell.length_c   1.000
_cell.angle_alpha   90.00
_cell.angle_beta   90.00
_cell.angle_gamma   90.00
#
_symmetry.space_group_name_H-M   'P 1'
#
loop_
_entity.id
_entity.type
_entity.pdbx_description
1 polymer ?
#
loop_
_entity_poly.entity_id
_entity_poly.type
_entity_poly.pdbx_seq_one_letter_code
_entity_poly.pdbx_strand_id
1 'polypeptide(L)'
;MCRSVSTNEPEGFVMMRLLSVSLAAMVAVVGLADSVRAANYVVAAPSPTETRTKVQHWVAAQGVTDKAILERIGKAWAFDKQSMSGSRVLDMVVGTFSSVDAKTKAFLDSCKLEPGTPLPDAKILKGKSAFYASNMQLFYGRFLAQKQMYDEALDLLVALETKSVVDPAGLLYFKAVCEHQLLKKTEGLATIQTLLEKTAEVPLRYKTTAELMQHDLQSLKKDSLSEISRKMKDVERRLELGRGGQRVQKQEDEIVVALDAIIEKLEQQGGT
;
A
#
# COMPACT_ATOMS: atom_id res chain seq x y z
N MET A 1 -40.67 66.35 27.11
CA MET A 1 -40.04 67.53 26.49
C MET A 1 -39.23 67.06 25.29
N CYS A 2 -39.68 67.38 24.09
CA CYS A 2 -38.99 67.06 22.84
C CYS A 2 -38.59 68.37 22.13
N ARG A 3 -37.47 68.36 21.42
CA ARG A 3 -37.13 69.30 20.33
C ARG A 3 -36.98 68.42 19.09
N SER A 4 -37.84 68.50 18.06
CA SER A 4 -38.03 69.59 17.08
C SER A 4 -36.87 69.67 16.07
N VAL A 5 -37.04 69.76 14.75
CA VAL A 5 -38.21 69.65 13.82
C VAL A 5 -37.68 69.74 12.37
N SER A 6 -38.38 69.19 11.35
CA SER A 6 -38.23 69.47 9.89
C SER A 6 -36.85 69.15 9.22
N THR A 7 -36.63 69.00 7.90
CA THR A 7 -37.38 68.89 6.61
C THR A 7 -36.35 68.41 5.52
N ASN A 8 -36.64 67.99 4.28
CA ASN A 8 -37.88 67.93 3.48
C ASN A 8 -37.84 66.81 2.40
N GLU A 9 -38.99 66.56 1.77
CA GLU A 9 -39.17 66.09 0.38
C GLU A 9 -40.00 67.19 -0.37
N PRO A 10 -40.18 67.27 -1.71
CA PRO A 10 -40.48 66.14 -2.62
C PRO A 10 -40.02 66.28 -4.11
N GLU A 11 -40.62 65.44 -4.98
CA GLU A 11 -40.68 65.50 -6.46
C GLU A 11 -39.44 65.03 -7.24
N GLY A 12 -39.55 64.42 -8.44
CA GLY A 12 -40.75 64.00 -9.17
C GLY A 12 -40.51 63.80 -10.68
N PHE A 13 -40.92 62.64 -11.20
CA PHE A 13 -41.47 62.42 -12.57
C PHE A 13 -40.57 62.56 -13.85
N VAL A 14 -40.16 61.38 -14.38
CA VAL A 14 -40.39 60.91 -15.79
C VAL A 14 -39.58 61.46 -17.00
N MET A 15 -39.56 60.61 -18.05
CA MET A 15 -39.17 60.75 -19.48
C MET A 15 -37.69 60.50 -19.84
N MET A 16 -37.29 59.47 -20.62
CA MET A 16 -37.80 58.84 -21.87
C MET A 16 -37.36 59.55 -23.17
N ARG A 17 -36.15 59.24 -23.68
CA ARG A 17 -35.91 58.62 -25.03
C ARG A 17 -34.43 58.53 -25.45
N LEU A 18 -34.07 57.35 -25.95
CA LEU A 18 -33.27 57.06 -27.16
C LEU A 18 -32.14 58.02 -27.58
N LEU A 19 -30.90 57.52 -27.58
CA LEU A 19 -30.18 57.18 -28.83
C LEU A 19 -28.91 56.34 -28.58
N SER A 20 -28.50 55.61 -29.61
CA SER A 20 -27.52 54.53 -29.59
C SER A 20 -26.06 54.97 -29.82
N VAL A 21 -25.12 54.39 -29.07
CA VAL A 21 -23.75 54.08 -29.56
C VAL A 21 -23.35 52.70 -29.04
N SER A 22 -22.91 51.82 -29.94
CA SER A 22 -22.44 50.48 -29.60
C SER A 22 -20.97 50.50 -29.18
N LEU A 23 -20.62 49.81 -28.08
CA LEU A 23 -19.26 49.32 -27.86
C LEU A 23 -19.31 47.95 -27.18
N ALA A 24 -18.66 46.96 -27.79
CA ALA A 24 -18.65 45.59 -27.32
C ALA A 24 -17.47 45.33 -26.36
N ALA A 25 -17.71 44.58 -25.29
CA ALA A 25 -16.65 43.86 -24.57
C ALA A 25 -17.20 42.63 -23.82
N MET A 26 -16.64 41.47 -24.16
CA MET A 26 -16.76 40.12 -23.57
C MET A 26 -17.66 39.89 -22.34
N VAL A 27 -18.63 38.99 -22.53
CA VAL A 27 -19.10 38.11 -21.46
C VAL A 27 -17.94 37.18 -21.07
N ALA A 28 -17.36 37.37 -19.89
CA ALA A 28 -16.41 36.42 -19.32
C ALA A 28 -17.16 35.17 -18.83
N VAL A 29 -17.26 34.16 -19.69
CA VAL A 29 -17.67 32.81 -19.27
C VAL A 29 -16.58 32.27 -18.36
N VAL A 30 -16.81 32.33 -17.04
CA VAL A 30 -16.00 31.62 -16.05
C VAL A 30 -16.30 30.13 -16.17
N GLY A 31 -15.64 29.51 -17.14
CA GLY A 31 -15.74 28.08 -17.37
C GLY A 31 -15.14 27.31 -16.20
N LEU A 32 -15.90 26.33 -15.70
CA LEU A 32 -15.41 25.27 -14.82
C LEU A 32 -14.29 24.50 -15.54
N ALA A 33 -13.06 24.91 -15.28
CA ALA A 33 -11.86 24.13 -15.54
C ALA A 33 -11.30 23.66 -14.21
N ASP A 34 -12.01 22.72 -13.56
CA ASP A 34 -11.40 21.77 -12.63
C ASP A 34 -10.41 20.92 -13.42
N SER A 35 -9.28 21.54 -13.74
CA SER A 35 -8.10 20.87 -14.25
C SER A 35 -7.62 19.99 -13.11
N VAL A 36 -7.90 18.68 -13.23
CA VAL A 36 -7.29 17.64 -12.40
C VAL A 36 -5.79 17.71 -12.64
N ARG A 37 -5.15 18.61 -11.89
CA ARG A 37 -3.72 18.68 -11.74
C ARG A 37 -3.38 17.47 -10.89
N ALA A 38 -3.18 16.34 -11.57
CA ALA A 38 -2.57 15.17 -10.99
C ALA A 38 -1.24 15.64 -10.41
N ALA A 39 -1.22 15.90 -9.11
CA ALA A 39 0.01 16.14 -8.39
C ALA A 39 0.83 14.88 -8.58
N ASN A 40 2.00 15.01 -9.21
CA ASN A 40 2.98 13.93 -9.33
C ASN A 40 3.53 13.65 -7.92
N TYR A 41 2.70 13.02 -7.09
CA TYR A 41 3.05 12.60 -5.75
C TYR A 41 3.97 11.40 -5.88
N VAL A 42 5.26 11.67 -5.77
CA VAL A 42 6.27 10.63 -5.64
C VAL A 42 6.19 10.09 -4.23
N VAL A 43 5.86 8.80 -4.11
CA VAL A 43 5.93 8.04 -2.87
C VAL A 43 7.41 7.96 -2.46
N ALA A 44 7.77 8.64 -1.38
CA ALA A 44 9.12 8.62 -0.83
C ALA A 44 9.12 8.01 0.57
N ALA A 45 10.19 7.30 0.93
CA ALA A 45 10.41 6.90 2.31
C ALA A 45 10.70 8.15 3.17
N PRO A 46 10.25 8.21 4.44
CA PRO A 46 10.71 9.24 5.37
C PRO A 46 12.22 9.10 5.57
N SER A 47 12.93 10.22 5.72
CA SER A 47 14.38 10.17 5.95
C SER A 47 14.71 9.40 7.25
N PRO A 48 15.94 8.84 7.35
CA PRO A 48 16.40 8.23 8.60
C PRO A 48 16.32 9.17 9.80
N THR A 49 16.54 10.47 9.61
CA THR A 49 16.45 11.51 10.65
C THR A 49 15.02 11.75 11.11
N GLU A 50 14.05 11.91 10.19
CA GLU A 50 12.63 12.04 10.56
C GLU A 50 12.11 10.77 11.24
N THR A 51 12.56 9.60 10.78
CA THR A 51 12.21 8.33 11.39
C THR A 51 12.80 8.21 12.80
N ARG A 52 14.04 8.64 13.03
CA ARG A 52 14.65 8.72 14.36
C ARG A 52 13.80 9.58 15.31
N THR A 53 13.32 10.74 14.86
CA THR A 53 12.42 11.60 15.66
C THR A 53 11.10 10.90 16.01
N LYS A 54 10.47 10.21 15.05
CA LYS A 54 9.26 9.41 15.30
C LYS A 54 9.50 8.29 16.32
N VAL A 55 10.65 7.61 16.22
CA VAL A 55 11.07 6.57 17.17
C VAL A 55 11.32 7.14 18.56
N GLN A 56 12.03 8.27 18.68
CA GLN A 56 12.30 8.92 19.97
C GLN A 56 11.00 9.34 20.67
N HIS A 57 10.05 9.93 19.94
CA HIS A 57 8.72 10.24 20.47
C HIS A 57 8.00 8.95 20.91
N TRP A 58 8.00 7.90 20.09
CA TRP A 58 7.37 6.63 20.47
C TRP A 58 7.97 6.03 21.75
N VAL A 59 9.30 5.99 21.89
CA VAL A 59 10.00 5.50 23.09
C VAL A 59 9.66 6.32 24.32
N ALA A 60 9.64 7.65 24.21
CA ALA A 60 9.25 8.54 25.30
C ALA A 60 7.79 8.29 25.73
N ALA A 61 6.88 8.08 24.77
CA ALA A 61 5.48 7.74 25.02
C ALA A 61 5.27 6.34 25.62
N GLN A 62 6.26 5.44 25.59
CA GLN A 62 6.24 4.17 26.34
C GLN A 62 6.71 4.32 27.80
N GLY A 63 7.19 5.51 28.22
CA GLY A 63 7.64 5.76 29.60
C GLY A 63 8.95 5.05 29.97
N VAL A 64 9.82 4.76 28.99
CA VAL A 64 11.07 4.02 29.22
C VAL A 64 12.06 4.86 30.05
N THR A 65 12.42 4.38 31.23
CA THR A 65 13.40 5.02 32.14
C THR A 65 14.73 4.25 32.25
N ASP A 66 14.80 3.01 31.74
CA ASP A 66 16.01 2.19 31.76
C ASP A 66 17.11 2.81 30.89
N LYS A 67 18.20 3.25 31.54
CA LYS A 67 19.34 3.89 30.87
C LYS A 67 20.04 2.96 29.88
N ALA A 68 20.14 1.66 30.16
CA ALA A 68 20.80 0.71 29.25
C ALA A 68 19.96 0.45 28.00
N ILE A 69 18.62 0.46 28.10
CA ILE A 69 17.72 0.44 26.94
C ILE A 69 17.86 1.73 26.14
N LEU A 70 17.78 2.89 26.79
CA LEU A 70 17.90 4.21 26.14
C LEU A 70 19.26 4.40 25.44
N GLU A 71 20.37 3.99 26.06
CA GLU A 71 21.69 4.00 25.45
C GLU A 71 21.79 3.07 24.24
N ARG A 72 21.23 1.85 24.33
CA ARG A 72 21.25 0.89 23.21
C ARG A 72 20.50 1.43 22.01
N ILE A 73 19.34 2.04 22.23
CA ILE A 73 18.55 2.71 21.19
C ILE A 73 19.33 3.91 20.64
N GLY A 74 19.90 4.75 21.51
CA GLY A 74 20.73 5.90 21.11
C GLY A 74 21.90 5.50 20.22
N LYS A 75 22.62 4.43 20.57
CA LYS A 75 23.71 3.84 19.78
C LYS A 75 23.21 3.23 18.46
N ALA A 76 22.08 2.52 18.46
CA ALA A 76 21.51 1.94 17.23
C ALA A 76 21.07 3.01 16.20
N TRP A 77 20.64 4.18 16.66
CA TRP A 77 20.26 5.32 15.81
C TRP A 77 21.37 6.38 15.64
N ALA A 78 22.61 6.05 16.04
CA ALA A 78 23.81 6.88 15.83
C ALA A 78 24.50 6.52 14.49
N PHE A 79 23.80 6.77 13.39
CA PHE A 79 24.36 6.74 12.04
C PHE A 79 24.77 8.14 11.59
N ASP A 80 25.71 8.17 10.64
CA ASP A 80 26.13 9.34 9.89
C ASP A 80 25.15 9.66 8.75
N LYS A 81 25.53 10.54 7.80
CA LYS A 81 24.67 10.94 6.68
C LYS A 81 24.55 9.87 5.57
N GLN A 82 24.97 8.63 5.83
CA GLN A 82 24.89 7.52 4.87
C GLN A 82 23.41 7.23 4.53
N SER A 83 23.09 7.07 3.23
CA SER A 83 21.75 6.64 2.84
C SER A 83 21.50 5.19 3.29
N MET A 84 20.33 4.96 3.91
CA MET A 84 19.86 3.64 4.33
C MET A 84 18.58 3.28 3.59
N SER A 85 18.54 2.10 2.98
CA SER A 85 17.32 1.58 2.33
C SER A 85 16.16 1.50 3.32
N GLY A 86 14.93 1.80 2.88
CA GLY A 86 13.71 1.71 3.70
C GLY A 86 13.59 0.40 4.49
N SER A 87 13.86 -0.75 3.85
CA SER A 87 13.86 -2.07 4.51
C SER A 87 14.80 -2.16 5.71
N ARG A 88 15.98 -1.52 5.67
CA ARG A 88 16.90 -1.45 6.81
C ARG A 88 16.36 -0.55 7.92
N VAL A 89 15.74 0.57 7.55
CA VAL A 89 15.08 1.49 8.49
C VAL A 89 13.90 0.79 9.20
N LEU A 90 13.10 0.02 8.48
CA LEU A 90 12.04 -0.82 9.04
C LEU A 90 12.58 -1.82 10.07
N ASP A 91 13.63 -2.57 9.72
CA ASP A 91 14.27 -3.53 10.62
C ASP A 91 14.81 -2.84 11.90
N MET A 92 15.29 -1.59 11.81
CA MET A 92 15.72 -0.80 12.97
C MET A 92 14.56 -0.28 13.84
N VAL A 93 13.44 0.14 13.22
CA VAL A 93 12.22 0.54 13.93
C VAL A 93 11.66 -0.65 14.73
N VAL A 94 11.53 -1.80 14.07
CA VAL A 94 11.03 -3.05 14.67
C VAL A 94 11.98 -3.58 15.77
N GLY A 95 13.29 -3.51 15.54
CA GLY A 95 14.29 -3.83 16.57
C GLY A 95 14.24 -2.88 17.79
N THR A 96 13.84 -1.62 17.59
CA THR A 96 13.62 -0.66 18.68
C THR A 96 12.35 -1.01 19.47
N PHE A 97 11.26 -1.38 18.80
CA PHE A 97 10.04 -1.84 19.47
C PHE A 97 10.31 -3.10 20.33
N SER A 98 11.05 -4.07 19.79
CA SER A 98 11.51 -5.29 20.50
C SER A 98 12.43 -4.98 21.70
N SER A 99 13.21 -3.90 21.64
CA SER A 99 14.07 -3.46 22.75
C SER A 99 13.29 -2.83 23.91
N VAL A 100 12.01 -2.50 23.72
CA VAL A 100 11.15 -1.78 24.69
C VAL A 100 9.99 -2.64 25.17
N ASP A 101 9.35 -3.41 24.28
CA ASP A 101 8.21 -4.27 24.59
C ASP A 101 8.58 -5.74 24.48
N ALA A 102 8.63 -6.43 25.63
CA ALA A 102 8.94 -7.85 25.72
C ALA A 102 7.95 -8.75 24.93
N LYS A 103 6.68 -8.33 24.76
CA LYS A 103 5.74 -9.05 23.89
C LYS A 103 6.12 -8.91 22.42
N THR A 104 6.59 -7.72 22.02
CA THR A 104 7.11 -7.49 20.67
C THR A 104 8.33 -8.37 20.43
N LYS A 105 9.25 -8.45 21.40
CA LYS A 105 10.40 -9.35 21.31
C LYS A 105 9.98 -10.81 21.09
N ALA A 106 9.09 -11.35 21.94
CA ALA A 106 8.62 -12.72 21.82
C ALA A 106 7.91 -13.00 20.46
N PHE A 107 7.19 -12.02 19.93
CA PHE A 107 6.59 -12.10 18.59
C PHE A 107 7.66 -12.18 17.49
N LEU A 108 8.69 -11.33 17.52
CA LEU A 108 9.79 -11.40 16.54
C LEU A 108 10.58 -12.70 16.64
N ASP A 109 10.88 -13.17 17.86
CA ASP A 109 11.61 -14.41 18.09
C ASP A 109 10.82 -15.66 17.62
N SER A 110 9.51 -15.52 17.38
CA SER A 110 8.64 -16.55 16.79
C SER A 110 8.38 -16.39 15.28
N CYS A 111 8.80 -15.28 14.65
CA CYS A 111 8.80 -15.09 13.19
C CYS A 111 9.92 -15.91 12.51
N LYS A 112 9.81 -17.24 12.55
CA LYS A 112 10.77 -18.20 11.98
C LYS A 112 10.42 -18.53 10.53
N LEU A 113 11.41 -18.59 9.63
CA LEU A 113 11.18 -18.84 8.19
C LEU A 113 11.11 -20.34 7.84
N GLU A 114 11.55 -21.21 8.74
CA GLU A 114 11.68 -22.65 8.55
C GLU A 114 10.33 -23.35 8.25
N PRO A 115 10.27 -24.37 7.37
CA PRO A 115 9.02 -25.10 7.10
C PRO A 115 8.40 -25.70 8.36
N GLY A 116 7.07 -25.77 8.40
CA GLY A 116 6.32 -26.38 9.51
C GLY A 116 6.27 -25.57 10.82
N THR A 117 6.97 -24.45 10.96
CA THR A 117 6.86 -23.63 12.19
C THR A 117 5.49 -22.95 12.28
N PRO A 118 4.81 -23.01 13.45
CA PRO A 118 3.57 -22.27 13.66
C PRO A 118 3.73 -20.76 13.44
N LEU A 119 2.63 -20.10 13.07
CA LEU A 119 2.60 -18.66 12.89
C LEU A 119 2.38 -17.94 14.22
N PRO A 120 2.99 -16.77 14.42
CA PRO A 120 2.75 -15.97 15.60
C PRO A 120 1.38 -15.25 15.53
N ASP A 121 0.77 -15.04 16.69
CA ASP A 121 -0.57 -14.43 16.78
C ASP A 121 -0.53 -12.92 16.48
N ALA A 122 -1.22 -12.52 15.40
CA ALA A 122 -1.32 -11.13 14.96
C ALA A 122 -2.03 -10.17 15.95
N LYS A 123 -2.63 -10.68 17.03
CA LYS A 123 -3.26 -9.84 18.09
C LYS A 123 -2.34 -8.76 18.65
N ILE A 124 -1.02 -8.93 18.60
CA ILE A 124 -0.05 -7.93 19.06
C ILE A 124 -0.11 -6.59 18.30
N LEU A 125 -0.71 -6.59 17.09
CA LEU A 125 -0.92 -5.39 16.29
C LEU A 125 -2.09 -4.52 16.81
N LYS A 126 -2.98 -5.07 17.63
CA LYS A 126 -4.21 -4.39 18.09
C LYS A 126 -3.95 -3.47 19.28
N GLY A 127 -4.65 -2.32 19.32
CA GLY A 127 -4.63 -1.41 20.48
C GLY A 127 -3.33 -0.63 20.69
N LYS A 128 -2.48 -0.53 19.67
CA LYS A 128 -1.18 0.16 19.70
C LYS A 128 -1.26 1.49 18.93
N SER A 129 -0.25 2.35 19.10
CA SER A 129 -0.16 3.62 18.35
C SER A 129 0.04 3.36 16.85
N ALA A 130 -0.48 4.25 15.99
CA ALA A 130 -0.45 4.08 14.54
C ALA A 130 0.95 3.82 13.98
N PHE A 131 1.97 4.55 14.47
CA PHE A 131 3.37 4.35 14.05
C PHE A 131 3.90 2.94 14.37
N TYR A 132 3.51 2.36 15.52
CA TYR A 132 3.84 0.98 15.84
C TYR A 132 3.06 0.02 14.94
N ALA A 133 1.74 0.20 14.85
CA ALA A 133 0.84 -0.72 14.17
C ALA A 133 1.19 -0.85 12.68
N SER A 134 1.31 0.27 11.96
CA SER A 134 1.63 0.25 10.52
C SER A 134 2.97 -0.42 10.20
N ASN A 135 4.01 -0.15 11.00
CA ASN A 135 5.34 -0.71 10.74
C ASN A 135 5.46 -2.18 11.17
N MET A 136 4.82 -2.59 12.27
CA MET A 136 4.73 -4.01 12.64
C MET A 136 3.87 -4.82 11.67
N GLN A 137 2.78 -4.23 11.15
CA GLN A 137 1.94 -4.84 10.13
C GLN A 137 2.68 -5.00 8.79
N LEU A 138 3.48 -4.00 8.38
CA LEU A 138 4.36 -4.12 7.22
C LEU A 138 5.42 -5.21 7.41
N PHE A 139 6.11 -5.21 8.55
CA PHE A 139 7.09 -6.24 8.89
C PHE A 139 6.46 -7.65 8.86
N TYR A 140 5.27 -7.81 9.45
CA TYR A 140 4.62 -9.11 9.49
C TYR A 140 4.06 -9.54 8.13
N GLY A 141 3.52 -8.62 7.33
CA GLY A 141 3.13 -8.88 5.93
C GLY A 141 4.33 -9.32 5.06
N ARG A 142 5.51 -8.69 5.23
CA ARG A 142 6.77 -9.13 4.62
C ARG A 142 7.14 -10.56 5.04
N PHE A 143 7.08 -10.88 6.33
CA PHE A 143 7.35 -12.22 6.85
C PHE A 143 6.39 -13.27 6.26
N LEU A 144 5.08 -12.98 6.25
CA LEU A 144 4.07 -13.86 5.67
C LEU A 144 4.26 -14.07 4.17
N ALA A 145 4.61 -13.03 3.41
CA ALA A 145 4.92 -13.15 1.99
C ALA A 145 6.17 -14.02 1.74
N GLN A 146 7.19 -13.92 2.60
CA GLN A 146 8.38 -14.80 2.57
C GLN A 146 8.05 -16.25 2.95
N LYS A 147 7.04 -16.46 3.80
CA LYS A 147 6.41 -17.76 4.12
C LYS A 147 5.47 -18.30 3.03
N GLN A 148 5.35 -17.59 1.91
CA GLN A 148 4.40 -17.87 0.83
C GLN A 148 2.91 -17.87 1.25
N MET A 149 2.61 -17.21 2.37
CA MET A 149 1.26 -17.02 2.90
C MET A 149 0.61 -15.79 2.29
N TYR A 150 0.44 -15.83 0.97
CA TYR A 150 0.08 -14.65 0.18
C TYR A 150 -1.34 -14.14 0.47
N ASP A 151 -2.28 -15.01 0.87
CA ASP A 151 -3.62 -14.57 1.29
C ASP A 151 -3.51 -13.66 2.54
N GLU A 152 -2.94 -14.17 3.64
CA GLU A 152 -2.80 -13.44 4.90
C GLU A 152 -1.86 -12.24 4.79
N ALA A 153 -0.78 -12.36 4.02
CA ALA A 153 0.13 -11.26 3.74
C ALA A 153 -0.61 -10.12 3.01
N LEU A 154 -1.41 -10.44 2.00
CA LEU A 154 -2.15 -9.42 1.24
C LEU A 154 -3.22 -8.74 2.08
N ASP A 155 -3.95 -9.48 2.92
CA ASP A 155 -4.96 -8.91 3.83
C ASP A 155 -4.36 -7.87 4.78
N LEU A 156 -3.11 -8.08 5.25
CA LEU A 156 -2.38 -7.09 6.03
C LEU A 156 -1.85 -5.93 5.17
N LEU A 157 -1.25 -6.22 4.01
CA LEU A 157 -0.55 -5.20 3.21
C LEU A 157 -1.52 -4.28 2.46
N VAL A 158 -2.70 -4.75 2.05
CA VAL A 158 -3.70 -3.93 1.33
C VAL A 158 -4.33 -2.84 2.23
N ALA A 159 -4.35 -3.06 3.54
CA ALA A 159 -4.89 -2.11 4.52
C ALA A 159 -3.91 -0.98 4.90
N LEU A 160 -2.68 -0.98 4.40
CA LEU A 160 -1.65 0.02 4.72
C LEU A 160 -1.56 1.13 3.66
N GLU A 161 -1.56 2.37 4.12
CA GLU A 161 -1.19 3.52 3.29
C GLU A 161 0.33 3.69 3.22
N THR A 162 0.89 3.98 2.05
CA THR A 162 2.34 4.18 1.85
C THR A 162 2.95 5.25 2.75
N LYS A 163 2.24 6.37 2.98
CA LYS A 163 2.67 7.45 3.91
C LYS A 163 2.69 7.04 5.39
N SER A 164 2.11 5.90 5.77
CA SER A 164 2.01 5.44 7.17
C SER A 164 3.21 4.59 7.63
N VAL A 165 4.03 4.11 6.69
CA VAL A 165 5.15 3.20 6.93
C VAL A 165 6.50 3.86 6.64
N VAL A 166 7.59 3.29 7.18
CA VAL A 166 8.96 3.75 6.91
C VAL A 166 9.60 3.13 5.66
N ASP A 167 8.99 2.08 5.11
CA ASP A 167 9.43 1.40 3.89
C ASP A 167 8.28 1.25 2.88
N PRO A 168 7.83 2.35 2.23
CA PRO A 168 6.74 2.29 1.26
C PRO A 168 7.09 1.49 0.00
N ALA A 169 8.37 1.47 -0.40
CA ALA A 169 8.83 0.64 -1.52
C ALA A 169 8.73 -0.86 -1.17
N GLY A 170 9.13 -1.25 0.04
CA GLY A 170 8.91 -2.60 0.57
C GLY A 170 7.43 -2.98 0.65
N LEU A 171 6.56 -2.08 1.13
CA LEU A 171 5.11 -2.29 1.16
C LEU A 171 4.55 -2.61 -0.23
N LEU A 172 4.81 -1.74 -1.22
CA LEU A 172 4.33 -1.92 -2.59
C LEU A 172 4.92 -3.20 -3.22
N TYR A 173 6.21 -3.49 -2.98
CA TYR A 173 6.86 -4.70 -3.47
C TYR A 173 6.22 -5.99 -2.92
N PHE A 174 6.10 -6.14 -1.59
CA PHE A 174 5.52 -7.35 -1.02
C PHE A 174 4.02 -7.48 -1.32
N LYS A 175 3.29 -6.36 -1.44
CA LYS A 175 1.90 -6.35 -1.91
C LYS A 175 1.81 -6.87 -3.36
N ALA A 176 2.64 -6.36 -4.27
CA ALA A 176 2.72 -6.82 -5.66
C ALA A 176 3.09 -8.30 -5.77
N VAL A 177 4.01 -8.80 -4.94
CA VAL A 177 4.34 -10.24 -4.88
C VAL A 177 3.10 -11.07 -4.51
N CYS A 178 2.32 -10.66 -3.51
CA CYS A 178 1.12 -11.39 -3.14
C CYS A 178 0.03 -11.33 -4.21
N GLU A 179 -0.19 -10.15 -4.82
CA GLU A 179 -1.15 -9.97 -5.92
C GLU A 179 -0.77 -10.80 -7.16
N HIS A 180 0.53 -10.85 -7.50
CA HIS A 180 1.07 -11.70 -8.55
C HIS A 180 0.81 -13.19 -8.29
N GLN A 181 1.17 -13.68 -7.11
CA GLN A 181 1.04 -15.11 -6.76
C GLN A 181 -0.42 -15.56 -6.61
N LEU A 182 -1.33 -14.64 -6.31
CA LEU A 182 -2.78 -14.86 -6.27
C LEU A 182 -3.50 -14.52 -7.59
N LEU A 183 -2.75 -14.29 -8.68
CA LEU A 183 -3.26 -13.99 -10.03
C LEU A 183 -4.20 -12.76 -10.11
N LYS A 184 -4.06 -11.81 -9.18
CA LYS A 184 -4.80 -10.54 -9.17
C LYS A 184 -4.20 -9.56 -10.19
N LYS A 185 -4.43 -9.83 -11.48
CA LYS A 185 -3.80 -9.11 -12.61
C LYS A 185 -4.00 -7.60 -12.54
N THR A 186 -5.22 -7.13 -12.31
CA THR A 186 -5.54 -5.69 -12.35
C THR A 186 -4.87 -4.95 -11.20
N GLU A 187 -5.00 -5.48 -9.99
CA GLU A 187 -4.45 -4.90 -8.76
C GLU A 187 -2.92 -4.98 -8.74
N GLY A 188 -2.36 -6.13 -9.11
CA GLY A 188 -0.92 -6.34 -9.20
C GLY A 188 -0.26 -5.40 -10.21
N LEU A 189 -0.85 -5.20 -11.39
CA LEU A 189 -0.33 -4.22 -12.37
C LEU A 189 -0.41 -2.78 -11.84
N ALA A 190 -1.48 -2.40 -11.14
CA ALA A 190 -1.61 -1.06 -10.55
C ALA A 190 -0.62 -0.82 -9.37
N THR A 191 -0.39 -1.82 -8.53
CA THR A 191 0.61 -1.78 -7.46
C THR A 191 2.03 -1.71 -8.03
N ILE A 192 2.34 -2.53 -9.06
CA ILE A 192 3.64 -2.52 -9.75
C ILE A 192 3.87 -1.18 -10.45
N GLN A 193 2.87 -0.61 -11.13
CA GLN A 193 2.98 0.72 -11.73
C GLN A 193 3.31 1.78 -10.67
N THR A 194 2.65 1.73 -9.51
CA THR A 194 2.92 2.66 -8.40
C THR A 194 4.34 2.49 -7.86
N LEU A 195 4.83 1.25 -7.75
CA LEU A 195 6.21 0.96 -7.36
C LEU A 195 7.23 1.49 -8.39
N LEU A 196 7.06 1.20 -9.68
CA LEU A 196 8.06 1.48 -10.72
C LEU A 196 8.06 2.94 -11.19
N GLU A 197 6.89 3.57 -11.30
CA GLU A 197 6.73 4.91 -11.91
C GLU A 197 6.52 6.03 -10.89
N LYS A 198 6.04 5.70 -9.68
CA LYS A 198 5.58 6.69 -8.68
C LYS A 198 6.28 6.57 -7.33
N THR A 199 7.35 5.80 -7.21
CA THR A 199 8.10 5.62 -5.95
C THR A 199 9.57 6.01 -6.12
N ALA A 200 10.10 6.82 -5.21
CA ALA A 200 11.51 7.22 -5.17
C ALA A 200 12.40 6.10 -4.59
N GLU A 201 13.66 6.07 -5.01
CA GLU A 201 14.75 5.27 -4.40
C GLU A 201 14.44 3.76 -4.25
N VAL A 202 13.64 3.20 -5.17
CA VAL A 202 13.28 1.77 -5.17
C VAL A 202 14.54 0.91 -5.28
N PRO A 203 14.80 -0.01 -4.32
CA PRO A 203 15.94 -0.92 -4.39
C PRO A 203 15.95 -1.74 -5.67
N LEU A 204 17.11 -1.84 -6.33
CA LEU A 204 17.27 -2.51 -7.63
C LEU A 204 16.63 -3.91 -7.67
N ARG A 205 16.83 -4.72 -6.62
CA ARG A 205 16.22 -6.05 -6.46
C ARG A 205 14.69 -6.04 -6.56
N TYR A 206 14.03 -5.01 -6.02
CA TYR A 206 12.56 -4.89 -6.09
C TYR A 206 12.13 -4.44 -7.48
N LYS A 207 12.87 -3.51 -8.10
CA LYS A 207 12.64 -3.07 -9.48
C LYS A 207 12.72 -4.25 -10.47
N THR A 208 13.84 -4.98 -10.50
CA THR A 208 14.04 -6.12 -11.42
C THR A 208 12.96 -7.19 -11.26
N THR A 209 12.61 -7.57 -10.03
CA THR A 209 11.54 -8.56 -9.80
C THR A 209 10.17 -8.01 -10.17
N ALA A 210 9.88 -6.72 -9.93
CA ALA A 210 8.61 -6.11 -10.29
C ALA A 210 8.43 -5.96 -11.81
N GLU A 211 9.49 -5.64 -12.56
CA GLU A 211 9.49 -5.63 -14.03
C GLU A 211 9.17 -7.02 -14.61
N LEU A 212 9.77 -8.08 -14.05
CA LEU A 212 9.45 -9.46 -14.42
C LEU A 212 7.98 -9.80 -14.10
N MET A 213 7.50 -9.49 -12.89
CA MET A 213 6.08 -9.68 -12.52
C MET A 213 5.12 -8.87 -13.40
N GLN A 214 5.54 -7.68 -13.89
CA GLN A 214 4.73 -6.84 -14.76
C GLN A 214 4.50 -7.52 -16.11
N HIS A 215 5.57 -7.97 -16.77
CA HIS A 215 5.49 -8.70 -18.03
C HIS A 215 4.70 -10.00 -17.88
N ASP A 216 4.91 -10.70 -16.78
CA ASP A 216 4.24 -11.96 -16.48
C ASP A 216 2.71 -11.77 -16.35
N LEU A 217 2.27 -10.79 -15.55
CA LEU A 217 0.85 -10.43 -15.42
C LEU A 217 0.27 -9.83 -16.70
N GLN A 218 1.02 -9.04 -17.48
CA GLN A 218 0.60 -8.56 -18.79
C GLN A 218 0.30 -9.74 -19.73
N SER A 219 1.18 -10.75 -19.77
CA SER A 219 1.05 -11.93 -20.60
C SER A 219 -0.07 -12.89 -20.19
N LEU A 220 -0.52 -12.84 -18.93
CA LEU A 220 -1.56 -13.73 -18.39
C LEU A 220 -2.87 -13.58 -19.18
N LYS A 221 -3.26 -14.65 -19.88
CA LYS A 221 -4.53 -14.78 -20.60
C LYS A 221 -5.49 -15.63 -19.79
N LYS A 222 -6.72 -15.16 -19.63
CA LYS A 222 -7.80 -15.93 -19.01
C LYS A 222 -8.12 -17.18 -19.85
N ASP A 223 -8.51 -18.27 -19.19
CA ASP A 223 -8.94 -19.53 -19.77
C ASP A 223 -7.85 -20.16 -20.68
N SER A 224 -6.58 -19.98 -20.27
CA SER A 224 -5.39 -20.48 -20.99
C SER A 224 -4.58 -21.46 -20.16
N LEU A 225 -3.84 -22.36 -20.83
CA LEU A 225 -2.99 -23.35 -20.16
C LEU A 225 -1.95 -22.71 -19.20
N SER A 226 -1.48 -21.49 -19.52
CA SER A 226 -0.58 -20.71 -18.64
C SER A 226 -1.26 -20.27 -17.35
N GLU A 227 -2.53 -19.85 -17.40
CA GLU A 227 -3.32 -19.52 -16.20
C GLU A 227 -3.60 -20.77 -15.37
N ILE A 228 -3.98 -21.88 -16.02
CA ILE A 228 -4.26 -23.16 -15.34
C ILE A 228 -3.01 -23.68 -14.62
N SER A 229 -1.85 -23.69 -15.29
CA SER A 229 -0.56 -24.09 -14.68
C SER A 229 -0.24 -23.29 -13.41
N ARG A 230 -0.59 -21.99 -13.37
CA ARG A 230 -0.44 -21.15 -12.17
C ARG A 230 -1.47 -21.47 -11.09
N LYS A 231 -2.72 -21.73 -11.46
CA LYS A 231 -3.77 -22.19 -10.53
C LYS A 231 -3.38 -23.52 -9.88
N MET A 232 -2.78 -24.45 -10.63
CA MET A 232 -2.23 -25.71 -10.12
C MET A 232 -1.09 -25.47 -9.12
N LYS A 233 -0.16 -24.56 -9.42
CA LYS A 233 0.91 -24.17 -8.49
C LYS A 233 0.38 -23.47 -7.22
N ASP A 234 -0.70 -22.72 -7.33
CA ASP A 234 -1.38 -22.12 -6.17
C ASP A 234 -2.05 -23.20 -5.29
N VAL A 235 -2.62 -24.25 -5.90
CA VAL A 235 -3.13 -25.45 -5.20
C VAL A 235 -2.00 -26.21 -4.50
N GLU A 236 -0.91 -26.53 -5.21
CA GLU A 236 0.29 -27.21 -4.66
C GLU A 236 0.79 -26.49 -3.39
N ARG A 237 1.03 -25.17 -3.49
CA ARG A 237 1.42 -24.33 -2.35
C ARG A 237 0.42 -24.39 -1.18
N ARG A 238 -0.89 -24.39 -1.47
CA ARG A 238 -1.92 -24.50 -0.41
C ARG A 238 -1.88 -25.88 0.26
N LEU A 239 -1.61 -26.95 -0.48
CA LEU A 239 -1.46 -28.29 0.06
C LEU A 239 -0.19 -28.42 0.92
N GLU A 240 0.94 -27.85 0.50
CA GLU A 240 2.17 -27.75 1.32
C GLU A 240 1.94 -27.00 2.64
N LEU A 241 1.08 -25.97 2.63
CA LEU A 241 0.65 -25.23 3.83
C LEU A 241 -0.41 -25.98 4.66
N GLY A 242 -0.76 -27.23 4.32
CA GLY A 242 -1.75 -28.05 5.03
C GLY A 242 -3.21 -27.64 4.81
N ARG A 243 -3.53 -26.92 3.71
CA ARG A 243 -4.83 -26.24 3.50
C ARG A 243 -5.79 -26.98 2.56
N GLY A 244 -5.72 -28.31 2.47
CA GLY A 244 -6.53 -29.15 1.57
C GLY A 244 -8.04 -29.25 1.85
N GLY A 245 -8.66 -28.19 2.40
CA GLY A 245 -10.11 -28.12 2.64
C GLY A 245 -10.91 -27.73 1.39
N GLN A 246 -12.23 -27.56 1.55
CA GLN A 246 -13.18 -27.30 0.45
C GLN A 246 -12.78 -26.17 -0.51
N ARG A 247 -12.08 -25.12 -0.03
CA ARG A 247 -11.59 -24.03 -0.91
C ARG A 247 -10.57 -24.52 -1.94
N VAL A 248 -9.70 -25.46 -1.58
CA VAL A 248 -8.70 -26.04 -2.49
C VAL A 248 -9.36 -27.03 -3.43
N GLN A 249 -10.24 -27.90 -2.91
CA GLN A 249 -11.00 -28.86 -3.71
C GLN A 249 -11.81 -28.17 -4.82
N LYS A 250 -12.51 -27.07 -4.50
CA LYS A 250 -13.22 -26.27 -5.50
C LYS A 250 -12.28 -25.68 -6.57
N GLN A 251 -11.06 -25.32 -6.19
CA GLN A 251 -10.06 -24.79 -7.12
C GLN A 251 -9.47 -25.90 -8.01
N GLU A 252 -9.38 -27.13 -7.52
CA GLU A 252 -9.05 -28.34 -8.28
C GLU A 252 -10.18 -28.68 -9.28
N ASP A 253 -11.44 -28.65 -8.87
CA ASP A 253 -12.60 -28.82 -9.76
C ASP A 253 -12.64 -27.76 -10.88
N GLU A 254 -12.41 -26.49 -10.54
CA GLU A 254 -12.29 -25.38 -11.51
C GLU A 254 -11.13 -25.58 -12.50
N ILE A 255 -10.03 -26.23 -12.08
CA ILE A 255 -8.90 -26.57 -12.95
C ILE A 255 -9.29 -27.68 -13.94
N VAL A 256 -9.95 -28.74 -13.47
CA VAL A 256 -10.38 -29.86 -14.33
C VAL A 256 -11.33 -29.37 -15.41
N VAL A 257 -12.40 -28.65 -15.04
CA VAL A 257 -13.36 -28.08 -15.99
C VAL A 257 -12.70 -27.13 -17.00
N ALA A 258 -11.70 -26.35 -16.58
CA ALA A 258 -10.96 -25.48 -17.49
C ALA A 258 -10.02 -26.24 -18.45
N LEU A 259 -9.48 -27.40 -18.04
CA LEU A 259 -8.67 -28.27 -18.89
C LEU A 259 -9.55 -28.99 -19.93
N ASP A 260 -10.68 -29.54 -19.52
CA ASP A 260 -11.65 -30.18 -20.43
C ASP A 260 -12.09 -29.20 -21.52
N ALA A 261 -12.46 -27.98 -21.14
CA ALA A 261 -12.83 -26.91 -22.07
C ALA A 261 -11.68 -26.37 -22.96
N ILE A 262 -10.42 -26.75 -22.68
CA ILE A 262 -9.29 -26.52 -23.59
C ILE A 262 -9.11 -27.73 -24.53
N ILE A 263 -9.26 -28.95 -24.02
CA ILE A 263 -9.21 -30.19 -24.82
C ILE A 263 -10.27 -30.14 -25.92
N GLU A 264 -11.53 -29.86 -25.58
CA GLU A 264 -12.63 -29.73 -26.55
C GLU A 264 -12.32 -28.71 -27.67
N LYS A 265 -11.72 -27.56 -27.32
CA LYS A 265 -11.34 -26.52 -28.29
C LYS A 265 -10.20 -26.96 -29.20
N LEU A 266 -9.26 -27.75 -28.69
CA LEU A 266 -8.14 -28.28 -29.47
C LEU A 266 -8.59 -29.42 -30.38
N GLU A 267 -9.47 -30.30 -29.93
CA GLU A 267 -10.08 -31.35 -30.75
C GLU A 267 -10.89 -30.75 -31.91
N GLN A 268 -11.68 -29.71 -31.65
CA GLN A 268 -12.40 -28.95 -32.70
C GLN A 268 -11.46 -28.27 -33.72
N GLN A 269 -10.22 -27.94 -33.33
CA GLN A 269 -9.21 -27.33 -34.22
C GLN A 269 -8.35 -28.36 -34.95
N GLY A 270 -8.22 -29.58 -34.43
CA GLY A 270 -7.47 -30.69 -35.04
C GLY A 270 -8.30 -31.62 -35.91
N GLY A 271 -9.62 -31.46 -35.94
CA GLY A 271 -10.58 -32.31 -36.68
C GLY A 271 -10.74 -31.98 -38.17
N THR A 272 -9.67 -31.62 -38.88
CA THR A 272 -9.64 -31.37 -40.34
C THR A 272 -8.62 -32.25 -41.05
#